data_AF-A0A967Q7H3-F1
#
_entry.id   AF-A0A967Q7H3-F1
#
_cell.length_a   1.000
_cell.length_b   1.000
_cell.length_c   1.000
_cell.angle_alpha   90.00
_cell.angle_beta   90.00
_cell.angle_gamma   90.00
#
_symmetry.space_group_name_H-M   'P 1'
#
loop_
_entity.id
_entity.type
_entity.pdbx_description
1 polymer ?
#
loop_
_entity_poly.entity_id
_entity_poly.type
_entity_poly.pdbx_seq_one_letter_code
_entity_poly.pdbx_strand_id
1 'polypeptide(L)'
;YLLPIVVLIWCILPTPERLSPALSAFWAAMFMSFVALTQHPLKALLRGEGDLRGAFVQGVGEWSTGMISGSRNMISIAVATGAAGIIIGTVSLTGAHQVIGAFVETLS
;
A
#
# COMPACT_ATOMS: atom_id res chain seq x y z
N TYR A 1 1.32 -7.88 -16.01
CA TYR A 1 0.34 -7.98 -14.92
C TYR A 1 0.53 -9.19 -14.00
N LEU A 2 1.22 -10.27 -14.40
CA LEU A 2 1.53 -11.41 -13.51
C LEU A 2 2.67 -11.14 -12.51
N LEU A 3 3.66 -10.34 -12.92
CA LEU A 3 4.89 -10.09 -12.16
C LEU A 3 4.67 -9.52 -10.73
N PRO A 4 3.76 -8.56 -10.51
CA PRO A 4 3.44 -8.06 -9.17
C PRO A 4 2.80 -9.12 -8.27
N ILE A 5 1.98 -10.01 -8.84
CA ILE A 5 1.30 -11.09 -8.12
C ILE A 5 2.35 -12.11 -7.66
N VAL A 6 3.31 -12.46 -8.52
CA VAL A 6 4.40 -13.38 -8.18
C VAL A 6 5.31 -12.81 -7.08
N VAL A 7 5.62 -11.50 -7.13
CA VAL A 7 6.43 -10.84 -6.08
C VAL A 7 5.68 -10.75 -4.75
N LEU A 8 4.38 -10.41 -4.76
CA LEU A 8 3.53 -10.40 -3.57
C LEU A 8 3.47 -11.77 -2.90
N ILE A 9 3.26 -12.81 -3.71
CA ILE A 9 3.24 -14.21 -3.27
C ILE A 9 4.62 -14.61 -2.72
N TRP A 10 5.73 -14.25 -3.38
CA TRP A 10 7.09 -14.56 -2.90
C TRP A 10 7.50 -13.80 -1.63
N CYS A 11 6.97 -12.61 -1.37
CA CYS A 11 7.19 -11.91 -0.10
C CYS A 11 6.33 -12.44 1.06
N ILE A 12 5.25 -13.18 0.79
CA ILE A 12 4.29 -13.67 1.80
C ILE A 12 4.41 -15.17 2.08
N LEU A 13 4.65 -16.01 1.06
CA LEU A 13 4.57 -17.48 1.16
C LEU A 13 5.84 -18.22 1.63
N PRO A 14 7.09 -17.81 1.32
CA PRO A 14 8.26 -18.63 1.62
C PRO A 14 9.05 -18.23 2.87
N THR A 15 8.86 -17.05 3.47
CA THR A 15 9.73 -16.59 4.56
C THR A 15 9.22 -17.12 5.91
N PRO A 16 9.93 -18.09 6.56
CA PRO A 16 9.49 -18.70 7.82
C PRO A 16 9.67 -17.78 9.04
N GLU A 17 10.29 -16.62 8.84
CA GLU A 17 10.43 -15.58 9.85
C GLU A 17 9.32 -14.56 9.65
N ARG A 18 8.59 -14.21 10.72
CA ARG A 18 7.45 -13.28 10.74
C ARG A 18 7.84 -11.88 10.27
N LEU A 19 8.09 -11.68 8.98
CA LEU A 19 8.18 -10.34 8.42
C LEU A 19 6.81 -9.68 8.54
N SER A 20 6.78 -8.56 9.25
CA SER A 20 5.55 -7.80 9.50
C SER A 20 4.80 -7.55 8.18
N PRO A 21 3.47 -7.71 8.14
CA PRO A 21 2.65 -7.41 6.96
C PRO A 21 2.95 -6.04 6.33
N ALA A 22 3.39 -5.07 7.15
CA ALA A 22 3.80 -3.74 6.71
C ALA A 22 5.03 -3.74 5.80
N LEU A 23 6.03 -4.59 6.07
CA LEU A 23 7.25 -4.69 5.25
C LEU A 23 6.94 -5.27 3.86
N SER A 24 6.03 -6.24 3.77
CA SER A 24 5.62 -6.83 2.49
C SER A 24 4.83 -5.83 1.64
N ALA A 25 3.96 -5.03 2.26
CA ALA A 25 3.23 -3.97 1.55
C ALA A 25 4.18 -2.89 1.00
N PHE A 26 5.21 -2.51 1.76
CA PHE A 26 6.22 -1.55 1.31
C PHE A 26 6.99 -2.07 0.08
N TRP A 27 7.51 -3.30 0.14
CA TRP A 27 8.24 -3.89 -0.99
C TRP A 27 7.35 -4.06 -2.23
N ALA A 28 6.10 -4.47 -2.05
CA ALA A 28 5.16 -4.58 -3.17
C ALA A 28 4.88 -3.23 -3.85
N ALA A 29 4.73 -2.14 -3.09
CA ALA A 29 4.55 -0.80 -3.62
C ALA A 29 5.79 -0.29 -4.36
N MET A 30 6.99 -0.56 -3.83
CA MET A 30 8.26 -0.27 -4.50
C MET A 30 8.39 -1.01 -5.84
N PHE A 31 8.09 -2.31 -5.87
CA PHE A 31 8.10 -3.10 -7.11
C PHE A 31 7.05 -2.62 -8.11
N MET A 32 5.83 -2.30 -7.66
CA MET A 32 4.81 -1.73 -8.54
C MET A 32 5.23 -0.39 -9.14
N SER A 33 5.88 0.47 -8.35
CA SER A 33 6.40 1.75 -8.82
C SER A 33 7.49 1.55 -9.88
N PHE A 34 8.43 0.64 -9.62
CA PHE A 34 9.49 0.29 -10.58
C PHE A 34 8.92 -0.28 -11.89
N VAL A 35 7.93 -1.17 -11.79
CA VAL A 35 7.26 -1.75 -12.96
C VAL A 35 6.49 -0.68 -13.74
N ALA A 36 5.77 0.22 -13.09
CA ALA A 36 5.05 1.31 -13.77
C ALA A 36 5.99 2.22 -14.56
N LEU A 37 7.15 2.56 -13.98
CA LEU A 37 8.20 3.35 -14.65
C LEU A 37 8.84 2.62 -15.83
N THR A 38 8.97 1.29 -15.75
CA THR A 38 9.69 0.48 -16.76
C THR A 38 8.78 -0.04 -17.89
N GLN A 39 7.45 -0.04 -17.70
CA GLN A 39 6.49 -0.62 -18.65
C GLN A 39 6.49 0.05 -20.04
N HIS A 40 6.55 1.38 -20.08
CA HIS A 40 6.58 2.16 -21.32
C HIS A 40 7.91 2.08 -22.08
N PRO A 41 9.09 2.29 -21.44
CA PRO A 41 10.36 2.18 -22.15
C PRO A 41 10.63 0.75 -22.67
N LEU A 42 10.20 -0.30 -21.96
CA LEU A 42 10.35 -1.68 -22.41
C LEU A 42 9.46 -2.00 -23.62
N LYS A 43 8.23 -1.46 -23.66
CA LYS A 43 7.34 -1.58 -24.83
C LYS A 43 7.87 -0.80 -26.04
N ALA A 44 8.43 0.39 -25.83
CA ALA A 44 9.03 1.19 -26.91
C ALA A 44 10.24 0.47 -27.53
N LEU A 45 11.10 -0.13 -26.69
CA LEU A 45 12.22 -0.98 -27.13
C LEU A 45 11.76 -2.20 -27.92
N LEU A 46 10.71 -2.89 -27.48
CA LEU A 46 10.15 -4.06 -28.17
C LEU A 46 9.42 -3.70 -29.47
N ARG A 47 8.90 -2.47 -29.60
CA ARG A 47 8.29 -1.95 -30.84
C ARG A 47 9.30 -1.39 -31.84
N GLY A 48 10.55 -1.19 -31.45
CA GLY A 48 11.57 -0.56 -32.29
C GLY A 48 11.34 0.93 -32.54
N GLU A 49 10.50 1.59 -31.74
CA GLU A 49 10.28 3.03 -31.81
C GLU A 49 11.47 3.74 -31.12
N GLY A 50 12.23 4.52 -31.87
CA GLY A 50 13.46 5.18 -31.41
C GLY A 50 13.26 6.28 -30.34
N ASP A 51 12.02 6.55 -29.91
CA ASP A 51 11.71 7.58 -28.92
C ASP A 51 11.65 7.03 -27.48
N LEU A 52 12.76 6.46 -27.04
CA LEU A 52 12.95 5.99 -25.66
C LEU A 52 12.81 7.11 -24.62
N ARG A 53 13.17 8.34 -25.00
CA ARG A 53 13.06 9.52 -24.12
C ARG A 53 11.60 9.93 -23.94
N GLY A 54 10.81 10.02 -25.00
CA GLY A 54 9.39 10.34 -24.92
C GLY A 54 8.62 9.30 -24.11
N ALA A 55 8.89 8.01 -24.33
CA ALA A 55 8.27 6.91 -23.58
C ALA A 55 8.60 6.94 -22.08
N PHE A 56 9.82 7.33 -21.70
CA PHE A 56 10.21 7.46 -20.29
C PHE A 56 9.50 8.65 -19.61
N VAL A 57 9.46 9.82 -20.26
CA VAL A 57 8.76 11.01 -19.73
C VAL A 57 7.26 10.74 -19.59
N GLN A 58 6.66 10.06 -20.56
CA GLN A 58 5.26 9.63 -20.49
C GLN A 58 5.04 8.66 -19.31
N GLY A 59 5.91 7.66 -19.14
CA GLY A 59 5.82 6.72 -18.03
C GLY A 59 5.91 7.40 -16.65
N VAL A 60 6.79 8.38 -16.47
CA VAL A 60 6.88 9.17 -15.24
C VAL A 60 5.63 10.01 -15.02
N GLY A 61 5.09 10.63 -16.08
CA GLY A 61 3.86 11.44 -16.01
C GLY A 61 2.63 10.61 -15.63
N GLU A 62 2.49 9.41 -16.19
CA GLU A 62 1.43 8.47 -15.86
C GLU A 62 1.58 7.91 -14.44
N TRP A 63 2.79 7.57 -14.01
CA TRP A 63 3.06 7.13 -12.64
C TRP A 63 2.72 8.22 -11.60
N SER A 64 3.12 9.47 -11.86
CA SER A 64 2.79 10.61 -11.01
C SER A 64 1.28 10.84 -10.92
N THR A 65 0.59 10.83 -12.07
CA THR A 65 -0.88 10.96 -12.13
C THR A 65 -1.57 9.82 -11.39
N GLY A 66 -1.07 8.59 -11.53
CA GLY A 66 -1.52 7.42 -10.80
C GLY A 66 -1.37 7.56 -9.28
N MET A 67 -0.23 8.09 -8.81
CA MET A 67 -0.01 8.36 -7.39
C MET A 67 -0.91 9.48 -6.85
N ILE A 68 -1.17 10.53 -7.63
CA ILE A 68 -2.12 11.58 -7.24
C ILE A 68 -3.53 11.00 -7.08
N SER A 69 -3.95 10.16 -8.03
CA SER A 69 -5.24 9.48 -7.96
C SER A 69 -5.33 8.53 -6.75
N GLY A 70 -4.28 7.74 -6.50
CA GLY A 70 -4.17 6.86 -5.34
C GLY A 70 -4.26 7.64 -4.02
N SER A 71 -3.52 8.74 -3.91
CA SER A 71 -3.55 9.61 -2.72
C SER A 71 -4.94 10.17 -2.48
N ARG A 72 -5.63 10.64 -3.54
CA ARG A 72 -7.02 11.14 -3.45
C ARG A 72 -7.99 10.06 -2.99
N ASN A 73 -7.82 8.82 -3.45
CA ASN A 73 -8.68 7.71 -3.05
C ASN A 73 -8.50 7.34 -1.56
N MET A 74 -7.30 7.55 -1.01
CA MET A 74 -6.98 7.21 0.39
C MET A 74 -7.34 8.29 1.42
N ILE A 75 -7.76 9.50 1.00
CA ILE A 75 -8.12 10.58 1.94
C ILE A 75 -9.22 10.12 2.91
N SER A 76 -10.23 9.38 2.43
CA SER A 76 -11.33 8.89 3.26
C SER A 76 -10.86 7.93 4.35
N ILE A 77 -9.95 7.02 4.01
CA ILE A 77 -9.37 6.04 4.94
C ILE A 77 -8.50 6.77 5.97
N ALA A 78 -7.72 7.76 5.56
CA ALA A 78 -6.89 8.55 6.47
C ALA A 78 -7.76 9.28 7.52
N VAL A 79 -8.85 9.91 7.08
CA VAL A 79 -9.80 10.59 7.99
C VAL A 79 -10.47 9.59 8.93
N ALA A 80 -10.95 8.45 8.42
CA ALA A 80 -11.57 7.41 9.25
C ALA A 80 -10.59 6.83 10.29
N THR A 81 -9.35 6.58 9.89
CA THR A 81 -8.28 6.08 10.78
C THR A 81 -7.92 7.10 11.86
N GLY A 82 -7.86 8.38 11.49
CA GLY A 82 -7.65 9.47 12.45
C GLY A 82 -8.78 9.57 13.48
N ALA A 83 -10.03 9.51 13.04
CA ALA A 83 -11.19 9.52 13.92
C ALA A 83 -11.19 8.31 14.87
N ALA A 84 -10.95 7.11 14.35
CA ALA A 84 -10.81 5.90 15.16
C ALA A 84 -9.67 6.03 16.20
N GLY A 85 -8.54 6.61 15.81
CA GLY A 85 -7.42 6.89 16.71
C GLY A 85 -7.79 7.84 17.86
N ILE A 86 -8.56 8.89 17.58
CA ILE A 86 -9.06 9.80 18.63
C ILE A 86 -9.97 9.05 19.60
N ILE A 87 -10.91 8.25 19.10
CA ILE A 87 -11.85 7.47 19.93
C ILE A 87 -11.08 6.47 20.81
N ILE A 88 -10.15 5.71 20.24
CA ILE A 88 -9.37 4.73 20.99
C ILE A 88 -8.46 5.43 22.01
N GLY A 89 -7.88 6.58 21.63
CA GLY A 89 -7.06 7.39 22.53
C GLY A 89 -7.84 7.89 23.75
N THR A 90 -9.06 8.38 23.56
CA THR A 90 -9.91 8.86 24.67
C THR A 90 -10.39 7.72 25.56
N VAL A 91 -10.78 6.58 24.98
CA VAL A 91 -11.17 5.35 25.71
C VAL A 91 -9.99 4.80 26.53
N SER A 92 -8.77 4.87 26.00
CA SER A 92 -7.57 4.44 26.70
C SER A 92 -7.24 5.35 27.89
N LEU A 93 -7.35 6.67 27.73
CA LEU A 93 -7.05 7.64 28.79
C LEU A 93 -8.09 7.65 29.91
N THR A 94 -9.35 7.36 29.59
CA THR A 94 -10.44 7.27 30.59
C THR A 94 -10.47 5.93 31.33
N GLY A 95 -9.65 4.95 30.93
CA GLY A 95 -9.65 3.61 31.53
C GLY A 95 -10.90 2.78 31.22
N ALA A 96 -11.79 3.28 30.34
CA ALA A 96 -13.06 2.64 30.02
C ALA A 96 -12.87 1.24 29.41
N HIS A 97 -11.73 0.97 28.75
CA HIS A 97 -11.43 -0.36 28.21
C HIS A 97 -11.36 -1.45 29.30
N GLN A 98 -10.89 -1.11 30.51
CA GLN A 98 -10.82 -2.06 31.63
C GLN A 98 -12.19 -2.31 32.23
N VAL A 99 -13.01 -1.26 32.33
CA VAL A 99 -14.38 -1.33 32.87
C VAL A 99 -15.27 -2.17 31.96
N ILE A 100 -15.16 -2.00 30.64
CA ILE A 100 -15.90 -2.81 29.66
C ILE A 100 -15.45 -4.28 29.72
N GLY A 101 -14.16 -4.55 29.88
CA GLY A 101 -13.65 -5.91 30.07
C GLY A 101 -14.26 -6.59 31.29
N ALA A 102 -14.26 -5.89 32.44
CA ALA A 102 -14.85 -6.40 33.68
C ALA A 102 -16.36 -6.65 33.57
N PHE A 103 -17.10 -5.79 32.86
CA PHE A 103 -18.54 -5.96 32.60
C PHE A 103 -18.85 -7.19 31.75
N VAL A 104 -18.02 -7.47 30.73
CA VAL A 104 -18.18 -8.68 29.89
C VAL A 104 -17.96 -9.92 30.74
N GLU A 105 -16.92 -9.92 31.58
CA GLU A 105 -16.55 -11.05 32.44
C GLU A 105 -17.57 -11.34 33.56
N THR A 106 -18.37 -10.34 33.97
CA THR A 106 -19.48 -10.53 34.91
C THR A 106 -20.77 -11.01 34.25
N LEU A 107 -20.93 -10.81 32.94
CA LEU A 107 -22.09 -11.24 32.15
C LEU A 107 -21.89 -12.60 31.47
N SER A 108 -20.62 -12.99 31.23
CA SER A 108 -20.22 -14.31 30.70
C SER A 108 -20.20 -15.38 31.79
#